data_AF-A0A1E9BZC8-F1
#
_entry.id   AF-A0A1E9BZC8-F1
#
_cell.length_a   1.000
_cell.length_b   1.000
_cell.length_c   1.000
_cell.angle_alpha   90.00
_cell.angle_beta   90.00
_cell.angle_gamma   90.00
#
_symmetry.space_group_name_H-M   'P 1'
#
loop_
_entity.id
_entity.type
_entity.pdbx_description
1 polymer ?
#
loop_
_entity_poly.entity_id
_entity_poly.type
_entity_poly.pdbx_seq_one_letter_code
_entity_poly.pdbx_strand_id
1 'polypeptide(L)'
;MNKNILKNRKAILSAALVIAATASAFAQGNGIAGINEATSMVSSYFDPGTKLIYAIGAVVGLIGGVKVYGKFSSGDPDTSKTAASWFGACIFLIVAATILRSFFL
;
A
#
# COMPACT_ATOMS: atom_id res chain seq x y z
N MET A 1 -23.32 16.32 60.83
CA MET A 1 -22.86 15.65 59.60
C MET A 1 -21.33 15.56 59.61
N ASN A 2 -20.75 14.36 59.52
CA ASN A 2 -19.33 14.11 59.81
C ASN A 2 -18.42 14.56 58.64
N LYS A 3 -17.59 15.60 58.86
CA LYS A 3 -16.71 16.22 57.85
C LYS A 3 -15.70 15.24 57.23
N ASN A 4 -15.33 14.17 57.95
CA ASN A 4 -14.41 13.14 57.48
C ASN A 4 -15.02 12.27 56.36
N ILE A 5 -16.34 12.04 56.41
CA ILE A 5 -17.06 11.29 55.38
C ILE A 5 -17.11 12.09 54.07
N LEU A 6 -17.32 13.41 54.16
CA LEU A 6 -17.26 14.30 52.98
C LEU A 6 -15.86 14.37 52.36
N LYS A 7 -14.80 14.39 53.18
CA LYS A 7 -13.41 14.43 52.69
C LYS A 7 -13.03 13.15 51.95
N ASN A 8 -13.41 11.99 52.49
CA ASN A 8 -13.16 10.70 51.82
C ASN A 8 -14.01 10.53 50.55
N ARG A 9 -15.27 10.99 50.54
CA ARG A 9 -16.10 11.01 49.32
C ARG A 9 -15.50 11.88 48.22
N LYS A 10 -15.01 13.08 48.57
CA LYS A 10 -14.33 13.96 47.61
C LYS A 10 -13.06 13.32 47.06
N ALA A 11 -12.25 12.69 47.91
CA ALA A 11 -11.03 12.00 47.51
C ALA A 11 -11.31 10.86 46.51
N ILE A 12 -12.33 10.04 46.78
CA ILE A 12 -12.75 8.93 45.90
C ILE A 12 -13.27 9.46 44.55
N LEU A 13 -14.06 10.54 44.56
CA LEU A 13 -14.56 11.17 43.34
C LEU A 13 -13.44 11.76 42.48
N SER A 14 -12.45 12.42 43.10
CA SER A 14 -11.27 12.93 42.37
C SER A 14 -10.42 11.79 41.81
N ALA A 15 -10.24 10.68 42.53
CA ALA A 15 -9.50 9.52 42.02
C ALA A 15 -10.23 8.87 40.83
N ALA A 16 -11.55 8.74 40.90
CA ALA A 16 -12.36 8.21 39.80
C ALA A 16 -12.29 9.12 38.55
N LEU A 17 -12.26 10.43 38.74
CA LEU A 17 -12.14 11.41 37.65
C LEU A 17 -10.78 11.33 36.94
N VAL A 18 -9.70 11.14 37.70
CA VAL A 18 -8.34 10.97 37.15
C VAL A 18 -8.26 9.67 36.34
N ILE A 19 -8.83 8.57 36.86
CA ILE A 19 -8.85 7.28 36.14
C ILE A 19 -9.65 7.41 34.83
N ALA A 20 -10.83 8.05 34.86
CA ALA A 20 -11.65 8.26 33.67
C ALA A 20 -10.94 9.15 32.62
N ALA A 21 -10.22 10.20 33.07
CA ALA A 21 -9.46 11.09 32.18
C ALA A 21 -8.24 10.39 31.55
N THR A 22 -7.59 9.47 32.27
CA THR A 22 -6.50 8.67 31.68
C THR A 22 -7.02 7.65 30.68
N ALA A 23 -8.16 7.00 30.94
CA ALA A 23 -8.76 6.04 30.04
C ALA A 23 -9.21 6.68 28.71
N SER A 24 -9.75 7.90 28.75
CA SER A 24 -10.09 8.64 27.54
C SER A 24 -8.86 9.11 26.75
N ALA A 25 -7.74 9.42 27.41
CA ALA A 25 -6.48 9.75 26.76
C ALA A 25 -5.83 8.55 26.05
N PHE A 26 -5.89 7.35 26.63
CA PHE A 26 -5.42 6.11 25.97
C PHE A 26 -6.31 5.68 24.80
N ALA A 27 -7.61 5.99 24.85
CA ALA A 27 -8.55 5.75 23.74
C ALA A 27 -8.56 6.87 22.70
N GLN A 28 -7.86 7.98 22.93
CA GLN A 28 -7.64 9.06 21.96
C GLN A 28 -6.60 8.66 20.90
N GLY A 29 -6.68 7.40 20.43
CA GLY A 29 -6.01 6.95 19.23
C GLY A 29 -6.63 7.71 18.06
N ASN A 30 -5.96 8.78 17.66
CA ASN A 30 -6.33 9.59 16.52
C ASN A 30 -6.54 8.62 15.35
N GLY A 31 -7.75 8.48 14.79
CA GLY A 31 -7.98 7.59 13.64
C GLY A 31 -7.01 7.88 12.48
N ILE A 32 -6.51 9.12 12.43
CA ILE A 32 -5.46 9.59 11.54
C ILE A 32 -4.10 8.94 11.84
N ALA A 33 -3.74 8.63 13.09
CA ALA A 33 -2.52 7.90 13.43
C ALA A 33 -2.54 6.47 12.86
N GLY A 34 -3.66 5.77 12.98
CA GLY A 34 -3.81 4.43 12.37
C GLY A 34 -3.81 4.47 10.84
N ILE A 35 -4.44 5.49 10.23
CA ILE A 35 -4.39 5.70 8.77
C ILE A 35 -2.97 6.02 8.30
N ASN A 36 -2.23 6.85 9.03
CA ASN A 36 -0.85 7.20 8.71
C ASN A 36 0.08 5.99 8.85
N GLU A 37 -0.12 5.16 9.88
CA GLU A 37 0.65 3.93 10.07
C GLU A 37 0.34 2.90 8.98
N ALA A 38 -0.93 2.69 8.63
CA ALA A 38 -1.31 1.83 7.51
C ALA A 38 -0.74 2.34 6.17
N THR A 39 -0.74 3.65 5.95
CA THR A 39 -0.15 4.27 4.76
C THR A 39 1.36 4.05 4.71
N SER A 40 2.06 4.27 5.83
CA SER A 40 3.51 4.02 5.94
C SER A 40 3.86 2.56 5.67
N MET A 41 3.07 1.63 6.21
CA MET A 41 3.23 0.20 5.96
C MET A 41 3.05 -0.12 4.47
N VAL A 42 2.00 0.39 3.84
CA VAL A 42 1.73 0.18 2.42
C VAL A 42 2.84 0.79 1.54
N SER A 43 3.26 2.03 1.80
CA SER A 43 4.37 2.71 1.09
C SER A 43 5.69 1.94 1.19
N SER A 44 5.96 1.27 2.32
CA SER A 44 7.17 0.44 2.48
C SER A 44 7.23 -0.74 1.51
N TYR A 45 6.08 -1.27 1.09
CA TYR A 45 5.99 -2.39 0.13
C TYR A 45 6.07 -1.95 -1.33
N PHE A 46 5.84 -0.67 -1.64
CA PHE A 46 5.82 -0.19 -3.02
C PHE A 46 7.19 -0.26 -3.69
N ASP A 47 8.27 0.06 -2.97
CA ASP A 47 9.62 0.04 -3.54
C ASP A 47 10.12 -1.38 -3.90
N PRO A 48 10.01 -2.39 -3.01
CA PRO A 48 10.28 -3.78 -3.40
C PRO A 48 9.25 -4.33 -4.41
N GLY A 49 7.97 -3.95 -4.30
CA GLY A 49 6.93 -4.36 -5.25
C GLY A 49 7.18 -3.85 -6.68
N THR A 50 7.65 -2.61 -6.82
CA THR A 50 7.99 -2.02 -8.12
C THR A 50 9.17 -2.75 -8.77
N LYS A 51 10.20 -3.08 -7.99
CA LYS A 51 11.35 -3.88 -8.46
C LYS A 51 10.91 -5.27 -8.94
N LEU A 52 9.99 -5.93 -8.22
CA LEU A 52 9.42 -7.20 -8.64
C LEU A 52 8.63 -7.09 -9.94
N ILE A 53 7.79 -6.06 -10.11
CA ILE A 53 7.04 -5.83 -11.36
C ILE A 53 8.00 -5.61 -12.54
N TYR A 54 9.08 -4.86 -12.36
CA TYR A 54 10.08 -4.68 -13.41
C TYR A 54 10.81 -5.97 -13.77
N ALA A 55 11.14 -6.81 -12.78
CA ALA A 55 11.73 -8.12 -13.02
C ALA A 55 10.78 -9.02 -13.83
N ILE A 56 9.49 -9.08 -13.46
CA ILE A 56 8.47 -9.85 -14.18
C ILE A 56 8.27 -9.30 -15.59
N GLY A 57 8.17 -7.97 -15.74
CA GLY A 57 8.05 -7.30 -17.03
C GLY A 57 9.20 -7.64 -17.98
N ALA A 58 10.44 -7.70 -17.47
CA ALA A 58 11.61 -8.10 -18.25
C ALA A 58 11.50 -9.56 -18.73
N VAL A 59 11.11 -10.49 -17.86
CA VAL A 59 10.98 -11.92 -18.21
C VAL A 59 9.86 -12.14 -19.23
N VAL A 60 8.67 -11.60 -18.99
CA VAL A 60 7.52 -11.73 -19.90
C VAL A 60 7.79 -11.02 -21.22
N GLY A 61 8.47 -9.87 -21.19
CA GLY A 61 8.92 -9.15 -22.37
C GLY A 61 9.85 -9.98 -23.24
N LEU A 62 10.87 -10.64 -22.66
CA LEU A 62 11.76 -11.54 -23.39
C LEU A 62 11.02 -12.73 -24.01
N ILE A 63 10.13 -13.39 -23.25
CA ILE A 63 9.35 -14.54 -23.75
C ILE A 63 8.47 -14.14 -24.94
N GLY A 64 7.77 -13.00 -24.83
CA GLY A 64 6.95 -12.50 -25.92
C GLY A 64 7.78 -12.10 -27.15
N GLY A 65 8.96 -11.52 -26.95
CA GLY A 65 9.90 -11.18 -28.02
C GLY A 65 10.39 -12.40 -28.78
N VAL A 66 10.74 -13.48 -28.07
CA VAL A 66 11.11 -14.77 -28.69
C VAL A 66 9.96 -15.33 -29.52
N LYS A 67 8.72 -15.20 -29.06
CA LYS A 67 7.53 -15.66 -29.80
C LYS A 67 7.28 -14.84 -31.07
N VAL A 68 7.49 -13.53 -31.01
CA VAL A 68 7.41 -12.63 -32.17
C VAL A 68 8.51 -12.97 -33.18
N TYR A 69 9.75 -13.17 -32.72
CA TYR A 69 10.85 -13.60 -33.56
C TYR A 69 10.57 -14.93 -34.25
N GLY A 70 10.00 -15.89 -33.52
CA GLY A 70 9.57 -17.18 -34.10
C GLY A 70 8.60 -16.99 -35.27
N LYS A 71 7.54 -16.18 -35.07
CA LYS A 71 6.57 -15.84 -36.14
C LYS A 71 7.23 -15.11 -37.33
N PHE A 72 8.10 -14.15 -37.04
CA PHE A 72 8.86 -13.41 -38.04
C PHE A 72 9.74 -14.33 -38.88
N SER A 73 10.46 -15.24 -38.23
CA SER A 73 11.35 -16.21 -38.88
C SER A 73 10.58 -17.23 -39.72
N SER A 74 9.34 -17.54 -39.37
CA SER A 74 8.46 -18.43 -40.16
C SER A 74 7.70 -17.75 -41.29
N GLY A 75 7.86 -16.42 -41.47
CA GLY A 75 7.13 -15.66 -42.49
C GLY A 75 5.63 -15.54 -42.23
N ASP A 76 5.19 -15.66 -40.97
CA ASP A 76 3.78 -15.61 -40.60
C ASP A 76 3.21 -14.20 -40.85
N PRO A 77 2.15 -14.03 -41.66
CA PRO A 77 1.54 -12.74 -41.94
C PRO A 77 0.98 -12.04 -40.68
N ASP A 78 0.70 -12.77 -39.61
CA ASP A 78 0.25 -12.21 -38.32
C ASP A 78 1.41 -11.71 -37.43
N THR A 79 2.65 -11.73 -37.92
CA THR A 79 3.80 -11.26 -37.13
C THR A 79 3.65 -9.81 -36.71
N SER A 80 3.25 -8.91 -37.62
CA SER A 80 3.08 -7.49 -37.31
C SER A 80 2.03 -7.26 -36.22
N LYS A 81 0.93 -8.03 -36.24
CA LYS A 81 -0.13 -7.99 -35.22
C LYS A 81 0.35 -8.53 -33.87
N THR A 82 1.15 -9.59 -33.89
CA THR A 82 1.72 -10.19 -32.68
C THR A 82 2.81 -9.29 -32.08
N ALA A 83 3.65 -8.69 -32.90
CA ALA A 83 4.70 -7.75 -32.50
C ALA A 83 4.11 -6.48 -31.89
N ALA A 84 3.10 -5.90 -32.53
CA ALA A 84 2.42 -4.71 -32.03
C ALA A 84 1.72 -4.96 -30.69
N SER A 85 1.04 -6.10 -30.54
CA SER A 85 0.35 -6.43 -29.28
C SER A 85 1.34 -6.74 -28.13
N TRP A 86 2.43 -7.44 -28.41
CA TRP A 86 3.50 -7.67 -27.44
C TRP A 86 4.17 -6.37 -26.98
N PHE A 87 4.54 -5.50 -27.92
CA PHE A 87 5.21 -4.24 -27.60
C PHE A 87 4.29 -3.29 -26.82
N GLY A 88 3.02 -3.20 -27.22
CA GLY A 88 2.01 -2.45 -26.48
C GLY A 88 1.81 -2.95 -25.04
N ALA A 89 1.79 -4.28 -24.85
CA ALA A 89 1.71 -4.88 -23.51
C ALA A 89 2.95 -4.58 -22.65
N CYS A 90 4.15 -4.57 -23.25
CA CYS A 90 5.38 -4.23 -22.52
C CYS A 90 5.37 -2.77 -22.04
N ILE A 91 4.98 -1.83 -22.90
CA ILE A 91 4.87 -0.41 -22.52
C ILE A 91 3.81 -0.24 -21.44
N PHE A 92 2.65 -0.88 -21.60
CA PHE A 92 1.58 -0.82 -20.62
C PHE A 92 2.03 -1.27 -19.22
N LEU A 93 2.77 -2.39 -19.11
CA LEU A 93 3.26 -2.87 -17.82
C LEU A 93 4.20 -1.87 -17.12
N ILE A 94 5.09 -1.22 -17.87
CA ILE A 94 6.00 -0.21 -17.31
C ILE A 94 5.24 1.04 -16.86
N VAL A 95 4.29 1.51 -17.69
CA VAL A 95 3.46 2.69 -17.38
C VAL A 95 2.51 2.43 -16.21
N ALA A 96 1.93 1.23 -16.12
CA ALA A 96 1.08 0.84 -15.00
C ALA A 96 1.88 0.83 -13.68
N ALA A 97 3.13 0.35 -13.70
CA ALA A 97 4.01 0.34 -12.53
C ALA A 97 4.33 1.76 -12.04
N THR A 98 4.61 2.70 -12.96
CA THR A 98 4.89 4.10 -12.59
C THR A 98 3.64 4.81 -12.09
N ILE A 99 2.49 4.61 -12.73
CA ILE A 99 1.22 5.23 -12.30
C ILE A 99 0.80 4.71 -10.91
N LEU A 100 0.90 3.40 -10.66
CA LEU A 100 0.63 2.82 -9.33
C LEU A 100 1.58 3.36 -8.27
N ARG A 101 2.84 3.67 -8.60
CA ARG A 101 3.73 4.34 -7.66
C ARG A 101 3.32 5.81 -7.41
N SER A 102 2.89 6.52 -8.46
CA SER A 102 2.50 7.94 -8.37
C SER A 102 1.15 8.19 -7.67
N PHE A 103 0.27 7.19 -7.55
CA PHE A 103 -0.98 7.35 -6.80
C PHE A 103 -0.82 7.20 -5.28
N PHE A 104 0.27 6.61 -4.82
CA PHE A 104 0.49 6.24 -3.41
C PHE A 104 1.69 6.96 -2.76
N LEU A 105 2.30 7.90 -3.49
CA LEU A 105 3.46 8.69 -3.09
C LEU A 105 3.12 10.17 -3.28
#